data_AF-A0A250XCV0-F1
#
_entry.id   AF-A0A250XCV0-F1
#
_cell.length_a   1.000
_cell.length_b   1.000
_cell.length_c   1.000
_cell.angle_alpha   90.00
_cell.angle_beta   90.00
_cell.angle_gamma   90.00
#
_symmetry.space_group_name_H-M   'P 1'
#
loop_
_entity.id
_entity.type
_entity.pdbx_description
1 polymer ?
#
loop_
_entity_poly.entity_id
_entity_poly.type
_entity_poly.pdbx_seq_one_letter_code
_entity_poly.pdbx_strand_id
1 'polypeptide(L)'
;MLGLVASQLFGRSKGSASRLALNGLNFMNSEFRSRDYTKIVSPPITYIAGEEMTRYCMDLILTQCVNPFVEISKWEYFDCSCKNRDATDDQVLKDAVASGAKLGSIFKEPTVTPSATQVKQMGLKKALPSPNGAMRKGWNGITISRDTIHIPGIELGFKEPVLFDRHAVGGEYGAGWKAVGSGKLVTTFFPDDDTAPVIIEGRHLKDKNNVAVVYHNPLDNVPDLAHHFFSRCLEAKVVPYVVTKKTVFKWQESFWQIHKEIFDKDYKKKFLEAGLLEKTRGELQHLISDAATMQIVRWLDGGFGMVSHNYDGDMLTDEIAQIHRSPGFITSNLIGKSKSGNMIKEFEASHGTVADMWNAHLRGEETSFNPLGMLEALMGAMNHAAALQGGETLKVMTHYTSSLRNAIHNTFRYGEGTRDLSGPTGLTTEAFVSKVAKRLARYLERDDCGELAYGVKAAEPLPVDVDAVYKMFGDADTDRDGMLDKDEFIALLVKLGIAPLKERREETEDKAAEEAQPADPAAP
;
A
#
# COMPACT_ATOMS: atom_id res chain seq x y z
N MET A 1 38.67 34.29 -10.45
CA MET A 1 38.12 35.45 -11.18
C MET A 1 36.92 34.96 -12.00
N LEU A 2 35.79 34.70 -11.33
CA LEU A 2 34.47 34.39 -11.90
C LEU A 2 33.49 34.33 -10.72
N GLY A 3 33.25 35.52 -10.17
CA GLY A 3 32.11 35.82 -9.30
C GLY A 3 31.28 36.87 -10.04
N LEU A 4 29.96 36.86 -9.77
CA LEU A 4 28.94 37.74 -10.35
C LEU A 4 28.59 37.51 -11.83
N VAL A 5 27.64 36.61 -12.11
CA VAL A 5 26.49 36.89 -13.00
C VAL A 5 25.34 35.94 -12.63
N ALA A 6 24.51 36.27 -11.63
CA ALA A 6 23.18 35.66 -11.44
C ALA A 6 22.32 36.42 -10.40
N SER A 7 22.38 37.75 -10.37
CA SER A 7 21.48 38.53 -9.50
C SER A 7 20.93 39.75 -10.24
N GLN A 8 20.07 39.52 -11.21
CA GLN A 8 19.17 40.54 -11.73
C GLN A 8 18.12 39.86 -12.62
N LEU A 9 17.01 39.49 -11.99
CA LEU A 9 15.63 39.43 -12.51
C LEU A 9 14.79 38.88 -11.34
N PHE A 10 13.60 39.44 -11.14
CA PHE A 10 12.69 39.26 -9.98
C PHE A 10 12.97 40.15 -8.77
N GLY A 11 12.64 41.44 -8.93
CA GLY A 11 12.30 42.31 -7.81
C GLY A 11 10.82 42.18 -7.43
N ARG A 12 10.58 42.26 -6.11
CA ARG A 12 9.35 42.66 -5.40
C ARG A 12 8.20 41.64 -5.29
N SER A 13 8.24 40.84 -4.22
CA SER A 13 7.28 40.86 -3.08
C SER A 13 7.29 39.50 -2.39
N LYS A 14 7.50 39.48 -1.07
CA LYS A 14 7.28 38.40 -0.05
C LYS A 14 8.30 38.57 1.08
N GLY A 15 7.97 39.45 2.01
CA GLY A 15 8.88 39.90 3.09
C GLY A 15 8.67 39.27 4.47
N SER A 16 7.71 38.34 4.67
CA SER A 16 7.48 37.76 6.01
C SER A 16 7.72 36.24 6.09
N ALA A 17 7.32 35.46 5.07
CA ALA A 17 7.45 34.00 5.11
C ALA A 17 8.92 33.50 5.03
N SER A 18 9.78 34.19 4.29
CA SER A 18 11.21 33.81 4.15
C SER A 18 12.03 34.08 5.41
N ARG A 19 11.63 35.06 6.25
CA ARG A 19 12.32 35.36 7.51
C ARG A 19 12.04 34.34 8.62
N LEU A 20 10.85 33.76 8.65
CA LEU A 20 10.51 32.69 9.60
C LEU A 20 11.25 31.38 9.26
N ALA A 21 11.36 31.04 7.96
CA ALA A 21 12.15 29.89 7.51
C ALA A 21 13.66 30.04 7.79
N LEU A 22 14.23 31.23 7.54
CA LEU A 22 15.64 31.52 7.86
C LEU A 22 15.91 31.57 9.37
N ASN A 23 14.98 32.09 10.17
CA ASN A 23 15.15 32.13 11.62
C ASN A 23 15.02 30.74 12.26
N GLY A 24 14.19 29.86 11.72
CA GLY A 24 14.14 28.44 12.11
C GLY A 24 15.42 27.67 11.75
N LEU A 25 15.99 27.92 10.56
CA LEU A 25 17.27 27.35 10.13
C LEU A 25 18.44 27.79 11.05
N ASN A 26 18.47 29.06 11.43
CA ASN A 26 19.54 29.62 12.27
C ASN A 26 19.41 29.25 13.76
N PHE A 27 18.18 29.01 14.27
CA PHE A 27 17.99 28.52 15.64
C PHE A 27 18.35 27.04 15.78
N MET A 28 18.10 26.20 14.77
CA MET A 28 18.53 24.79 14.79
C MET A 28 20.05 24.64 14.64
N ASN A 29 20.70 25.48 13.84
CA ASN A 29 22.16 25.46 13.71
C ASN A 29 22.92 25.89 14.98
N SER A 30 22.28 26.57 15.94
CA SER A 30 22.95 27.01 17.17
C SER A 30 22.85 26.01 18.34
N GLU A 31 21.79 25.19 18.41
CA GLU A 31 21.66 24.13 19.43
C GLU A 31 22.42 22.84 19.04
N PHE A 32 22.66 22.59 17.76
CA PHE A 32 23.42 21.43 17.28
C PHE A 32 24.92 21.74 17.08
N ARG A 33 25.63 22.15 18.14
CA ARG A 33 27.10 22.15 18.12
C ARG A 33 27.65 20.74 18.35
N SER A 34 27.70 20.01 17.22
CA SER A 34 28.57 18.91 16.81
C SER A 34 29.46 18.23 17.87
N ARG A 35 29.10 16.98 18.24
CA ARG A 35 30.06 15.89 18.04
C ARG A 35 30.19 15.68 16.53
N ASP A 36 31.40 15.52 16.01
CA ASP A 36 31.63 15.08 14.62
C ASP A 36 31.11 13.64 14.49
N TYR A 37 29.82 13.49 14.19
CA TYR A 37 29.28 12.22 13.73
C TYR A 37 29.76 11.99 12.31
N THR A 38 30.56 10.95 12.10
CA THR A 38 30.80 10.43 10.75
C THR A 38 29.46 9.96 10.20
N LYS A 39 28.98 10.63 9.14
CA LYS A 39 27.72 10.26 8.50
C LYS A 39 27.77 8.85 7.95
N ILE A 40 26.65 8.14 8.03
CA ILE A 40 26.47 6.83 7.42
C ILE A 40 26.49 7.01 5.91
N VAL A 41 27.43 6.37 5.21
CA VAL A 41 27.47 6.44 3.74
C VAL A 41 26.37 5.52 3.19
N SER A 42 25.32 6.10 2.62
CA SER A 42 24.26 5.30 2.03
C SER A 42 24.74 4.56 0.78
N PRO A 43 24.35 3.29 0.59
CA PRO A 43 24.30 2.66 -0.72
C PRO A 43 23.54 3.50 -1.75
N PRO A 44 23.81 3.33 -3.06
CA PRO A 44 23.01 3.92 -4.13
C PRO A 44 21.56 3.45 -4.05
N ILE A 45 20.63 4.39 -4.25
CA ILE A 45 19.19 4.16 -4.31
C ILE A 45 18.65 4.99 -5.48
N THR A 46 17.72 4.46 -6.24
CA THR A 46 16.91 5.25 -7.18
C THR A 46 15.87 6.02 -6.37
N TYR A 47 15.99 7.33 -6.29
CA TYR A 47 15.03 8.20 -5.60
C TYR A 47 14.13 8.87 -6.63
N ILE A 48 12.85 8.52 -6.62
CA ILE A 48 11.85 9.09 -7.53
C ILE A 48 10.99 10.09 -6.76
N ALA A 49 11.14 11.36 -7.09
CA ALA A 49 10.41 12.44 -6.46
C ALA A 49 9.08 12.72 -7.16
N GLY A 50 8.09 13.11 -6.36
CA GLY A 50 6.78 13.52 -6.82
C GLY A 50 6.60 15.03 -6.79
N GLU A 51 5.41 15.45 -6.38
CA GLU A 51 5.03 16.86 -6.28
C GLU A 51 4.05 17.09 -5.11
N GLU A 52 3.61 18.33 -4.92
CA GLU A 52 2.63 18.75 -3.90
C GLU A 52 3.06 18.47 -2.44
N MET A 53 2.13 18.06 -1.58
CA MET A 53 2.33 18.00 -0.13
C MET A 53 3.34 16.91 0.27
N THR A 54 3.31 15.77 -0.42
CA THR A 54 4.23 14.66 -0.15
C THR A 54 5.67 15.03 -0.47
N ARG A 55 5.89 15.73 -1.59
CA ARG A 55 7.21 16.26 -1.95
C ARG A 55 7.74 17.26 -0.93
N TYR A 56 6.88 18.21 -0.51
CA TYR A 56 7.21 19.17 0.53
C TYR A 56 7.59 18.49 1.85
N CYS A 57 6.79 17.53 2.30
CA CYS A 57 7.06 16.79 3.53
C CYS A 57 8.34 15.95 3.44
N MET A 58 8.60 15.31 2.30
CA MET A 58 9.84 14.57 2.08
C MET A 58 11.07 15.48 2.10
N ASP A 59 11.00 16.69 1.56
CA ASP A 59 12.11 17.65 1.68
C ASP A 59 12.42 18.04 3.14
N LEU A 60 11.39 18.17 3.98
CA LEU A 60 11.56 18.36 5.42
C LEU A 60 12.22 17.14 6.08
N ILE A 61 11.76 15.93 5.75
CA ILE A 61 12.29 14.67 6.28
C ILE A 61 13.75 14.48 5.87
N LEU A 62 14.07 14.68 4.59
CA LEU A 62 15.44 14.59 4.09
C LEU A 62 16.34 15.58 4.82
N THR A 63 15.88 16.82 4.99
CA THR A 63 16.66 17.88 5.64
C THR A 63 16.89 17.63 7.13
N GLN A 64 15.86 17.20 7.87
CA GLN A 64 15.91 17.13 9.34
C GLN A 64 16.21 15.74 9.88
N CYS A 65 15.77 14.68 9.20
CA CYS A 65 15.89 13.31 9.67
C CYS A 65 17.00 12.54 8.96
N VAL A 66 17.32 12.82 7.68
CA VAL A 66 18.27 12.01 6.88
C VAL A 66 19.64 12.67 6.72
N ASN A 67 19.70 13.82 6.06
CA ASN A 67 20.94 14.53 5.72
C ASN A 67 21.88 14.83 6.92
N PRO A 68 21.38 15.04 8.16
CA PRO A 68 22.27 15.20 9.31
C PRO A 68 23.07 13.94 9.65
N PHE A 69 22.54 12.75 9.38
CA PHE A 69 23.11 11.47 9.83
C PHE A 69 23.58 10.55 8.70
N VAL A 70 23.06 10.74 7.48
CA VAL A 70 23.29 9.87 6.32
C VAL A 70 23.81 10.70 5.15
N GLU A 71 24.91 10.25 4.54
CA GLU A 71 25.41 10.77 3.28
C GLU A 71 24.69 10.08 2.12
N ILE A 72 23.87 10.85 1.40
CA ILE A 72 23.04 10.39 0.28
C ILE A 72 23.60 10.80 -1.09
N SER A 73 24.89 11.16 -1.18
CA SER A 73 25.54 11.63 -2.42
C SER A 73 25.55 10.59 -3.55
N LYS A 74 25.28 9.32 -3.22
CA LYS A 74 25.17 8.21 -4.17
C LYS A 74 23.75 7.92 -4.65
N TRP A 75 22.73 8.63 -4.16
CA TRP A 75 21.36 8.44 -4.63
C TRP A 75 21.19 9.03 -6.03
N GLU A 76 20.55 8.27 -6.91
CA GLU A 76 20.19 8.72 -8.26
C GLU A 76 18.78 9.32 -8.21
N TYR A 77 18.69 10.65 -8.29
CA TYR A 77 17.45 11.40 -8.10
C TYR A 77 16.75 11.71 -9.43
N PHE A 78 15.44 11.44 -9.48
CA PHE A 78 14.59 11.65 -10.66
C PHE A 78 13.35 12.46 -10.30
N ASP A 79 13.21 13.66 -10.85
CA ASP A 79 11.99 14.48 -10.73
C ASP A 79 10.90 13.94 -11.66
N CYS A 80 9.93 13.21 -11.10
CA CYS A 80 8.78 12.68 -11.84
C CYS A 80 7.51 13.53 -11.67
N SER A 81 7.63 14.82 -11.36
CA SER A 81 6.51 15.76 -11.44
C SER A 81 5.90 15.80 -12.85
N CYS A 82 4.61 16.12 -12.96
CA CYS A 82 3.90 16.22 -14.23
C CYS A 82 4.60 17.15 -15.21
N LYS A 83 5.11 18.30 -14.73
CA LYS A 83 5.80 19.28 -15.57
C LYS A 83 7.12 18.73 -16.12
N ASN A 84 7.92 18.06 -15.29
CA ASN A 84 9.21 17.55 -15.76
C ASN A 84 9.03 16.34 -16.70
N ARG A 85 8.05 15.47 -16.41
CA ARG A 85 7.69 14.38 -17.32
C ARG A 85 7.20 14.89 -18.68
N ASP A 86 6.38 15.95 -18.71
CA ASP A 86 5.91 16.55 -19.97
C ASP A 86 7.03 17.31 -20.71
N ALA A 87 7.91 17.98 -19.98
CA ALA A 87 9.08 18.68 -20.54
C ALA A 87 10.08 17.71 -21.19
N THR A 88 10.28 16.54 -20.60
CA THR A 88 11.24 15.52 -21.06
C THR A 88 10.62 14.44 -21.97
N ASP A 89 9.35 14.59 -22.36
CA ASP A 89 8.61 13.57 -23.11
C ASP A 89 8.69 12.17 -22.46
N ASP A 90 8.59 12.16 -21.14
CA ASP A 90 8.67 11.01 -20.24
C ASP A 90 10.04 10.30 -20.25
N GLN A 91 11.10 10.93 -20.76
CA GLN A 91 12.45 10.38 -20.71
C GLN A 91 12.96 10.22 -19.28
N VAL A 92 12.63 11.15 -18.37
CA VAL A 92 12.99 11.03 -16.95
C VAL A 92 12.45 9.75 -16.30
N LEU A 93 11.25 9.31 -16.68
CA LEU A 93 10.66 8.06 -16.21
C LEU A 93 11.42 6.85 -16.74
N LYS A 94 11.80 6.86 -18.03
CA LYS A 94 12.60 5.78 -18.63
C LYS A 94 13.96 5.66 -17.95
N ASP A 95 14.59 6.80 -17.65
CA ASP A 95 15.88 6.85 -16.98
C ASP A 95 15.76 6.34 -15.53
N ALA A 96 14.69 6.71 -14.82
CA ALA A 96 14.39 6.19 -13.48
C ALA A 96 14.16 4.67 -13.50
N VAL A 97 13.44 4.14 -14.50
CA VAL A 97 13.25 2.69 -14.68
C VAL A 97 14.58 1.98 -14.95
N ALA A 98 15.43 2.55 -15.79
CA ALA A 98 16.76 1.99 -16.07
C ALA A 98 17.67 2.01 -14.83
N SER A 99 17.62 3.09 -14.04
CA SER A 99 18.30 3.20 -12.75
C SER A 99 17.82 2.14 -11.77
N GLY A 100 16.50 2.00 -11.57
CA GLY A 100 15.93 0.99 -10.67
C GLY A 100 16.29 -0.44 -11.07
N ALA A 101 16.31 -0.74 -12.37
CA ALA A 101 16.73 -2.04 -12.88
C ALA A 101 18.21 -2.34 -12.62
N LYS A 102 19.06 -1.30 -12.58
CA LYS A 102 20.50 -1.39 -12.30
C LYS A 102 20.79 -1.49 -10.80
N LEU A 103 20.14 -0.66 -9.97
CA LEU A 103 20.42 -0.54 -8.54
C LEU A 103 19.65 -1.54 -7.69
N GLY A 104 18.49 -2.00 -8.14
CA GLY A 104 17.64 -2.97 -7.43
C GLY A 104 16.87 -2.41 -6.23
N SER A 105 17.20 -1.22 -5.72
CA SER A 105 16.49 -0.54 -4.64
C SER A 105 15.98 0.83 -5.05
N ILE A 106 14.68 1.05 -4.89
CA ILE A 106 13.99 2.26 -5.31
C ILE A 106 13.11 2.78 -4.17
N PHE A 107 13.24 4.07 -3.86
CA PHE A 107 12.24 4.80 -3.09
C PHE A 107 11.45 5.70 -4.04
N LYS A 108 10.12 5.67 -3.94
CA LYS A 108 9.24 6.48 -4.77
C LYS A 108 8.25 7.26 -3.91
N GLU A 109 8.28 8.58 -4.07
CA GLU A 109 7.23 9.46 -3.59
C GLU A 109 5.94 9.28 -4.41
N PRO A 110 4.76 9.57 -3.85
CA PRO A 110 3.52 9.66 -4.62
C PRO A 110 3.65 10.65 -5.80
N THR A 111 3.12 10.29 -6.96
CA THR A 111 3.15 11.09 -8.19
C THR A 111 1.75 11.33 -8.72
N VAL A 112 1.53 12.46 -9.39
CA VAL A 112 0.23 12.76 -10.01
C VAL A 112 0.10 12.04 -11.36
N THR A 113 -1.04 11.37 -11.57
CA THR A 113 -1.50 10.98 -12.91
C THR A 113 -2.55 12.00 -13.36
N PRO A 114 -2.22 12.93 -14.27
CA PRO A 114 -3.06 14.10 -14.49
C PRO A 114 -4.35 13.74 -15.24
N SER A 115 -5.50 14.10 -14.66
CA SER A 115 -6.80 14.07 -15.34
C SER A 115 -6.83 15.05 -16.54
N ALA A 116 -7.80 14.90 -17.43
CA ALA A 116 -7.99 15.83 -18.56
C ALA A 116 -8.13 17.31 -18.11
N THR A 117 -8.71 17.54 -16.93
CA THR A 117 -8.81 18.86 -16.33
C THR A 117 -7.45 19.35 -15.83
N GLN A 118 -6.70 18.50 -15.14
CA GLN A 118 -5.35 18.85 -14.65
C GLN A 118 -4.36 19.09 -15.78
N VAL A 119 -4.44 18.35 -16.89
CA VAL A 119 -3.64 18.61 -18.11
C VAL A 119 -3.78 20.07 -18.55
N LYS A 120 -5.03 20.58 -18.60
CA LYS A 120 -5.30 21.98 -18.96
C LYS A 120 -4.81 22.96 -17.89
N GLN A 121 -5.05 22.67 -16.61
CA GLN A 121 -4.66 23.54 -15.50
C GLN A 121 -3.13 23.66 -15.36
N MET A 122 -2.40 22.57 -15.62
CA MET A 122 -0.94 22.51 -15.51
C MET A 122 -0.24 22.95 -16.81
N GLY A 123 -0.97 23.09 -17.92
CA GLY A 123 -0.42 23.45 -19.22
C GLY A 123 0.45 22.36 -19.86
N LEU A 124 0.09 21.08 -19.68
CA LEU A 124 0.84 19.95 -20.23
C LEU A 124 0.53 19.77 -21.72
N LYS A 125 1.52 19.35 -22.52
CA LYS A 125 1.36 19.07 -23.96
C LYS A 125 0.37 17.93 -24.21
N LYS A 126 0.35 16.91 -23.35
CA LYS A 126 -0.48 15.70 -23.48
C LYS A 126 -0.83 15.09 -22.13
N ALA A 127 -1.87 14.26 -22.10
CA ALA A 127 -2.14 13.39 -20.96
C ALA A 127 -1.06 12.30 -20.87
N LEU A 128 -0.30 12.30 -19.79
CA LEU A 128 0.74 11.29 -19.55
C LEU A 128 0.13 10.06 -18.87
N PRO A 129 0.56 8.84 -19.26
CA PRO A 129 0.13 7.63 -18.57
C PRO A 129 0.67 7.59 -17.13
N SER A 130 0.08 6.74 -16.29
CA SER A 130 0.59 6.51 -14.94
C SER A 130 2.02 5.95 -14.98
N PRO A 131 2.96 6.51 -14.19
CA PRO A 131 4.32 6.02 -14.14
C PRO A 131 4.42 4.61 -13.52
N ASN A 132 3.45 4.25 -12.66
CA ASN A 132 3.40 2.96 -11.97
C ASN A 132 3.37 1.78 -12.97
N GLY A 133 2.62 1.91 -14.07
CA GLY A 133 2.54 0.87 -15.09
C GLY A 133 3.88 0.64 -15.81
N ALA A 134 4.60 1.71 -16.12
CA ALA A 134 5.91 1.64 -16.75
C ALA A 134 6.95 0.99 -15.82
N MET A 135 6.94 1.33 -14.54
CA MET A 135 7.82 0.76 -13.52
C MET A 135 7.59 -0.72 -13.29
N ARG A 136 6.32 -1.12 -13.07
CA ARG A 136 5.92 -2.52 -12.92
C ARG A 136 6.37 -3.37 -14.11
N LYS A 137 6.21 -2.85 -15.33
CA LYS A 137 6.70 -3.52 -16.55
C LYS A 137 8.23 -3.55 -16.63
N GLY A 138 8.89 -2.43 -16.34
CA GLY A 138 10.34 -2.27 -16.46
C GLY A 138 11.15 -3.12 -15.47
N TRP A 139 10.57 -3.47 -14.33
CA TRP A 139 11.22 -4.26 -13.28
C TRP A 139 10.67 -5.69 -13.16
N ASN A 140 9.90 -6.15 -14.16
CA ASN A 140 9.23 -7.46 -14.15
C ASN A 140 8.47 -7.72 -12.84
N GLY A 141 7.57 -6.80 -12.50
CA GLY A 141 6.79 -6.84 -11.27
C GLY A 141 6.05 -8.18 -11.10
N ILE A 142 6.25 -8.78 -9.94
CA ILE A 142 5.60 -10.01 -9.50
C ILE A 142 4.39 -9.62 -8.63
N THR A 143 4.63 -8.82 -7.60
CA THR A 143 3.60 -8.42 -6.65
C THR A 143 3.80 -7.00 -6.14
N ILE A 144 2.71 -6.41 -5.66
CA ILE A 144 2.71 -5.22 -4.83
C ILE A 144 2.24 -5.67 -3.45
N SER A 145 3.18 -5.61 -2.51
CA SER A 145 2.99 -5.99 -1.11
C SER A 145 2.35 -4.84 -0.36
N ARG A 146 1.15 -5.04 0.16
CA ARG A 146 0.41 -4.04 0.93
C ARG A 146 0.07 -4.56 2.31
N ASP A 147 0.95 -4.25 3.26
CA ASP A 147 0.89 -4.77 4.62
C ASP A 147 0.51 -3.65 5.61
N THR A 148 -0.28 -4.00 6.63
CA THR A 148 -0.65 -3.08 7.71
C THR A 148 0.54 -2.65 8.55
N ILE A 149 0.63 -1.36 8.89
CA ILE A 149 1.67 -0.79 9.73
C ILE A 149 1.16 -0.70 11.17
N HIS A 150 1.80 -1.46 12.07
CA HIS A 150 1.49 -1.45 13.49
C HIS A 150 2.46 -0.57 14.28
N ILE A 151 1.92 0.23 15.21
CA ILE A 151 2.71 0.97 16.20
C ILE A 151 2.52 0.27 17.55
N PRO A 152 3.54 -0.36 18.15
CA PRO A 152 3.40 -1.06 19.41
C PRO A 152 2.75 -0.21 20.50
N GLY A 153 1.69 -0.73 21.11
CA GLY A 153 0.91 -0.05 22.15
C GLY A 153 -0.19 0.91 21.65
N ILE A 154 -0.28 1.19 20.34
CA ILE A 154 -1.42 1.90 19.75
C ILE A 154 -2.31 0.87 19.06
N GLU A 155 -3.53 0.70 19.56
CA GLU A 155 -4.52 -0.14 18.92
C GLU A 155 -5.06 0.55 17.66
N LEU A 156 -4.97 -0.15 16.54
CA LEU A 156 -5.52 0.24 15.24
C LEU A 156 -6.67 -0.72 14.89
N GLY A 157 -7.25 -0.60 13.70
CA GLY A 157 -8.41 -1.42 13.33
C GLY A 157 -8.15 -2.93 13.27
N PHE A 158 -6.93 -3.34 12.91
CA PHE A 158 -6.51 -4.75 13.00
C PHE A 158 -5.52 -4.91 14.16
N LYS A 159 -5.81 -5.84 15.07
CA LYS A 159 -4.95 -6.09 16.25
C LYS A 159 -3.62 -6.73 15.86
N GLU A 160 -3.67 -7.77 15.03
CA GLU A 160 -2.50 -8.45 14.50
C GLU A 160 -2.20 -8.05 13.05
N PRO A 161 -0.97 -8.27 12.54
CA PRO A 161 -0.62 -7.98 11.16
C PRO A 161 -1.55 -8.62 10.12
N VAL A 162 -1.87 -7.85 9.09
CA VAL A 162 -2.53 -8.32 7.87
C VAL A 162 -1.58 -8.11 6.70
N LEU A 163 -1.33 -9.17 5.95
CA LEU A 163 -0.47 -9.14 4.76
C LEU A 163 -1.33 -9.19 3.51
N PHE A 164 -0.94 -8.45 2.46
CA PHE A 164 -1.62 -8.54 1.18
C PHE A 164 -0.64 -8.57 0.01
N ASP A 165 -0.83 -9.53 -0.89
CA ASP A 165 -0.11 -9.62 -2.15
C ASP A 165 -1.03 -9.40 -3.35
N ARG A 166 -0.89 -8.23 -3.96
CA ARG A 166 -1.57 -7.88 -5.20
C ARG A 166 -0.68 -8.24 -6.37
N HIS A 167 -1.13 -9.13 -7.27
CA HIS A 167 -0.41 -9.41 -8.52
C HIS A 167 -0.14 -8.10 -9.29
N ALA A 168 1.14 -7.83 -9.59
CA ALA A 168 1.55 -6.49 -10.03
C ALA A 168 1.16 -6.15 -11.48
N VAL A 169 0.75 -7.14 -12.27
CA VAL A 169 0.57 -7.05 -13.73
C VAL A 169 -0.73 -7.71 -14.17
N GLY A 170 -1.11 -7.49 -15.43
CA GLY A 170 -2.33 -8.05 -16.01
C GLY A 170 -3.61 -7.34 -15.58
N GLY A 171 -4.72 -7.84 -16.12
CA GLY A 171 -6.08 -7.40 -15.81
C GLY A 171 -6.47 -6.11 -16.53
N GLU A 172 -7.53 -5.49 -16.04
CA GLU A 172 -8.16 -4.32 -16.64
C GLU A 172 -7.22 -3.10 -16.73
N TYR A 173 -6.21 -3.01 -15.86
CA TYR A 173 -5.19 -1.96 -15.92
C TYR A 173 -4.37 -1.96 -17.21
N GLY A 174 -4.24 -3.12 -17.86
CA GLY A 174 -3.53 -3.29 -19.13
C GLY A 174 -4.44 -3.33 -20.36
N ALA A 175 -5.72 -2.97 -20.22
CA ALA A 175 -6.69 -3.18 -21.28
C ALA A 175 -6.57 -2.19 -22.46
N GLY A 176 -6.68 -2.73 -23.67
CA GLY A 176 -7.01 -1.94 -24.86
C GLY A 176 -8.52 -1.78 -24.98
N TRP A 177 -8.99 -0.59 -25.36
CA TRP A 177 -10.42 -0.34 -25.50
C TRP A 177 -10.77 0.63 -26.64
N LYS A 178 -12.02 0.56 -27.11
CA LYS A 178 -12.57 1.50 -28.10
C LYS A 178 -14.09 1.61 -27.99
N ALA A 179 -14.62 2.83 -28.10
CA ALA A 179 -16.05 3.06 -28.31
C ALA A 179 -16.43 2.72 -29.77
N VAL A 180 -17.49 1.92 -29.95
CA VAL A 180 -17.92 1.40 -31.27
C VAL A 180 -19.45 1.35 -31.37
N GLY A 181 -19.97 1.36 -32.60
CA GLY A 181 -21.39 1.16 -32.88
C GLY A 181 -21.78 -0.32 -33.00
N SER A 182 -22.94 -0.58 -33.61
CA SER A 182 -23.40 -1.93 -33.92
C SER A 182 -22.48 -2.58 -34.96
N GLY A 183 -22.15 -3.87 -34.81
CA GLY A 183 -21.23 -4.56 -35.70
C GLY A 183 -20.76 -5.91 -35.17
N LYS A 184 -19.79 -6.54 -35.83
CA LYS A 184 -19.17 -7.78 -35.37
C LYS A 184 -17.84 -7.49 -34.67
N LEU A 185 -17.71 -7.92 -33.41
CA LEU A 185 -16.46 -7.93 -32.67
C LEU A 185 -15.86 -9.33 -32.73
N VAL A 186 -14.57 -9.44 -33.08
CA VAL A 186 -13.83 -10.70 -33.13
C VAL A 186 -12.50 -10.51 -32.40
N THR A 187 -12.16 -11.44 -31.52
CA THR A 187 -10.87 -11.49 -30.84
C THR A 187 -10.12 -12.74 -31.30
N THR A 188 -8.95 -12.54 -31.90
CA THR A 188 -8.13 -13.62 -32.46
C THR A 188 -6.76 -13.63 -31.78
N PHE A 189 -6.30 -14.81 -31.40
CA PHE A 189 -4.95 -15.06 -30.92
C PHE A 189 -4.10 -15.63 -32.07
N PHE A 190 -2.90 -15.09 -32.24
CA PHE A 190 -1.92 -15.57 -33.19
C PHE A 190 -0.77 -16.14 -32.36
N PRO A 191 -0.64 -17.48 -32.28
CA PRO A 191 0.50 -18.11 -31.61
C PRO A 191 1.82 -17.71 -32.28
N ASP A 192 2.89 -17.65 -31.49
CA ASP A 192 4.25 -17.37 -32.00
C ASP A 192 4.91 -18.63 -32.59
N ASP A 193 4.45 -19.82 -32.20
CA ASP A 193 4.73 -21.02 -32.97
C ASP A 193 3.85 -21.00 -34.23
N ASP A 194 4.30 -21.53 -35.37
CA ASP A 194 3.60 -21.48 -36.67
C ASP A 194 2.22 -22.20 -36.70
N THR A 195 1.58 -22.40 -35.55
CA THR A 195 0.23 -22.93 -35.41
C THR A 195 -0.84 -21.93 -35.87
N ALA A 196 -2.00 -22.48 -36.25
CA ALA A 196 -3.06 -21.66 -36.84
C ALA A 196 -3.65 -20.67 -35.82
N PRO A 197 -4.04 -19.45 -36.24
CA PRO A 197 -4.68 -18.49 -35.36
C PRO A 197 -5.97 -19.03 -34.74
N VAL A 198 -6.19 -18.75 -33.46
CA VAL A 198 -7.36 -19.20 -32.70
C VAL A 198 -8.32 -18.04 -32.50
N ILE A 199 -9.60 -18.24 -32.83
CA ILE A 199 -10.65 -17.28 -32.46
C ILE A 199 -10.98 -17.52 -30.99
N ILE A 200 -10.65 -16.56 -30.12
CA ILE A 200 -11.01 -16.60 -28.70
C ILE A 200 -12.52 -16.37 -28.54
N GLU A 201 -13.06 -15.37 -29.24
CA GLU A 201 -14.45 -14.96 -29.11
C GLU A 201 -14.92 -14.24 -30.38
N GLY A 202 -16.20 -14.43 -30.72
CA GLY A 202 -16.88 -13.68 -31.78
C GLY A 202 -18.31 -13.33 -31.38
N ARG A 203 -18.66 -12.05 -31.38
CA ARG A 203 -20.01 -11.58 -31.03
C ARG A 203 -20.53 -10.47 -31.92
N HIS A 204 -21.84 -10.42 -32.11
CA HIS A 204 -22.51 -9.33 -32.81
C HIS A 204 -23.07 -8.32 -31.80
N LEU A 205 -22.56 -7.09 -31.86
CA LEU A 205 -22.99 -5.96 -31.06
C LEU A 205 -24.20 -5.30 -31.72
N LYS A 206 -25.33 -5.27 -31.03
CA LYS A 206 -26.59 -4.70 -31.56
C LYS A 206 -26.78 -3.23 -31.23
N ASP A 207 -26.18 -2.76 -30.14
CA ASP A 207 -26.41 -1.41 -29.65
C ASP A 207 -25.67 -0.37 -30.48
N LYS A 208 -26.19 0.85 -30.54
CA LYS A 208 -25.54 1.98 -31.23
C LYS A 208 -24.30 2.49 -30.50
N ASN A 209 -24.20 2.25 -29.19
CA ASN A 209 -23.13 2.72 -28.33
C ASN A 209 -22.61 1.54 -27.50
N ASN A 210 -21.45 1.02 -27.87
CA ASN A 210 -20.74 -0.03 -27.13
C ASN A 210 -19.33 0.44 -26.78
N VAL A 211 -18.72 -0.20 -25.79
CA VAL A 211 -17.27 -0.14 -25.56
C VAL A 211 -16.74 -1.57 -25.63
N ALA A 212 -15.81 -1.81 -26.56
CA ALA A 212 -15.09 -3.07 -26.64
C ALA A 212 -13.80 -2.97 -25.81
N VAL A 213 -13.54 -3.98 -24.98
CA VAL A 213 -12.39 -4.04 -24.06
C VAL A 213 -11.72 -5.40 -24.20
N VAL A 214 -10.39 -5.41 -24.28
CA VAL A 214 -9.56 -6.62 -24.36
C VAL A 214 -8.35 -6.46 -23.44
N TYR A 215 -8.07 -7.48 -22.63
CA TYR A 215 -6.90 -7.54 -21.74
C TYR A 215 -6.39 -8.98 -21.65
N HIS A 216 -5.26 -9.17 -20.97
CA HIS A 216 -4.70 -10.49 -20.66
C HIS A 216 -4.15 -10.52 -19.23
N ASN A 217 -3.95 -11.73 -18.70
CA ASN A 217 -3.28 -11.97 -17.42
C ASN A 217 -2.05 -12.87 -17.65
N PRO A 218 -0.82 -12.34 -17.52
CA PRO A 218 0.37 -13.17 -17.59
C PRO A 218 0.51 -13.96 -16.29
N LEU A 219 0.59 -15.29 -16.37
CA LEU A 219 0.61 -16.15 -15.19
C LEU A 219 1.98 -16.79 -14.90
N ASP A 220 2.98 -16.58 -15.76
CA ASP A 220 4.32 -17.18 -15.62
C ASP A 220 5.05 -16.77 -14.34
N ASN A 221 4.74 -15.59 -13.80
CA ASN A 221 5.31 -15.09 -12.54
C ASN A 221 4.47 -15.45 -11.30
N VAL A 222 3.32 -16.11 -11.47
CA VAL A 222 2.44 -16.51 -10.35
C VAL A 222 3.11 -17.54 -9.42
N PRO A 223 3.95 -18.48 -9.90
CA PRO A 223 4.74 -19.31 -9.00
C PRO A 223 5.68 -18.52 -8.08
N ASP A 224 6.34 -17.50 -8.62
CA ASP A 224 7.20 -16.60 -7.83
C ASP A 224 6.37 -15.82 -6.79
N LEU A 225 5.18 -15.36 -7.19
CA LEU A 225 4.23 -14.71 -6.30
C LEU A 225 3.80 -15.64 -5.15
N ALA A 226 3.45 -16.90 -5.46
CA ALA A 226 3.06 -17.87 -4.46
C ALA A 226 4.18 -18.15 -3.44
N HIS A 227 5.42 -18.37 -3.92
CA HIS A 227 6.57 -18.58 -3.03
C HIS A 227 6.83 -17.39 -2.11
N HIS A 228 6.73 -16.18 -2.66
CA HIS A 228 6.92 -14.92 -1.93
C HIS A 228 5.80 -14.66 -0.91
N PHE A 229 4.55 -14.95 -1.27
CA PHE A 229 3.40 -14.81 -0.39
C PHE A 229 3.41 -15.82 0.77
N PHE A 230 3.64 -17.11 0.48
CA PHE A 230 3.62 -18.13 1.52
C PHE A 230 4.83 -18.06 2.45
N SER A 231 6.02 -17.67 1.95
CA SER A 231 7.20 -17.52 2.80
C SER A 231 6.99 -16.44 3.85
N ARG A 232 6.49 -15.25 3.46
CA ARG A 232 6.24 -14.16 4.41
C ARG A 232 5.08 -14.47 5.35
N CYS A 233 4.04 -15.19 4.88
CA CYS A 233 2.91 -15.53 5.75
C CYS A 233 3.36 -16.48 6.86
N LEU A 234 4.26 -17.41 6.53
CA LEU A 234 4.86 -18.31 7.51
C LEU A 234 5.77 -17.56 8.48
N GLU A 235 6.60 -16.64 8.00
CA GLU A 235 7.48 -15.80 8.82
C GLU A 235 6.70 -14.92 9.79
N ALA A 236 5.64 -14.27 9.31
CA ALA A 236 4.75 -13.43 10.10
C ALA A 236 3.73 -14.23 10.94
N LYS A 237 3.70 -15.56 10.77
CA LYS A 237 2.74 -16.46 11.43
C LYS A 237 1.28 -16.08 11.20
N VAL A 238 0.91 -15.79 9.96
CA VAL A 238 -0.46 -15.44 9.56
C VAL A 238 -1.08 -16.52 8.67
N VAL A 239 -2.41 -16.65 8.73
CA VAL A 239 -3.17 -17.65 7.96
C VAL A 239 -3.34 -17.19 6.51
N PRO A 240 -2.90 -17.94 5.48
CA PRO A 240 -2.96 -17.50 4.10
C PRO A 240 -4.30 -17.84 3.42
N TYR A 241 -4.77 -16.92 2.57
CA TYR A 241 -5.97 -17.07 1.75
C TYR A 241 -5.70 -16.62 0.30
N VAL A 242 -6.28 -17.32 -0.67
CA VAL A 242 -6.24 -16.91 -2.09
C VAL A 242 -7.60 -16.35 -2.47
N VAL A 243 -7.62 -15.16 -3.06
CA VAL A 243 -8.84 -14.43 -3.38
C VAL A 243 -8.99 -14.26 -4.88
N THR A 244 -10.10 -14.76 -5.43
CA THR A 244 -10.44 -14.59 -6.86
C THR A 244 -11.95 -14.62 -7.06
N LYS A 245 -12.45 -14.25 -8.24
CA LYS A 245 -13.83 -14.49 -8.66
C LYS A 245 -13.95 -15.71 -9.59
N LYS A 246 -13.07 -16.72 -9.46
CA LYS A 246 -12.97 -17.89 -10.37
C LYS A 246 -14.27 -18.67 -10.61
N THR A 247 -15.23 -18.61 -9.69
CA THR A 247 -16.54 -19.26 -9.84
C THR A 247 -17.37 -18.66 -10.98
N VAL A 248 -17.19 -17.37 -11.27
CA VAL A 248 -17.83 -16.64 -12.38
C VAL A 248 -16.82 -16.35 -13.49
N PHE A 249 -15.63 -15.88 -13.11
CA PHE A 249 -14.53 -15.55 -14.02
C PHE A 249 -13.61 -16.74 -14.19
N LYS A 250 -14.06 -17.73 -14.98
CA LYS A 250 -13.40 -19.04 -15.13
C LYS A 250 -11.93 -18.97 -15.55
N TRP A 251 -11.52 -17.92 -16.26
CA TRP A 251 -10.11 -17.70 -16.64
C TRP A 251 -9.18 -17.45 -15.44
N GLN A 252 -9.71 -17.18 -14.25
CA GLN A 252 -8.94 -17.01 -13.01
C GLN A 252 -8.65 -18.33 -12.28
N GLU A 253 -9.16 -19.48 -12.76
CA GLU A 253 -8.94 -20.77 -12.11
C GLU A 253 -7.45 -21.13 -12.00
N SER A 254 -6.67 -20.86 -13.06
CA SER A 254 -5.22 -21.15 -13.07
C SER A 254 -4.46 -20.41 -11.96
N PHE A 255 -4.88 -19.19 -11.59
CA PHE A 255 -4.25 -18.47 -10.47
C PHE A 255 -4.42 -19.23 -9.16
N TRP A 256 -5.61 -19.76 -8.89
CA TRP A 256 -5.87 -20.60 -7.71
C TRP A 256 -5.08 -21.91 -7.76
N GLN A 257 -5.10 -22.61 -8.89
CA GLN A 257 -4.43 -23.90 -9.04
C GLN A 257 -2.93 -23.79 -8.79
N ILE A 258 -2.26 -22.79 -9.39
CA ILE A 258 -0.82 -22.57 -9.18
C ILE A 258 -0.49 -22.33 -7.70
N HIS A 259 -1.28 -21.50 -7.01
CA HIS A 259 -1.09 -21.27 -5.57
C HIS A 259 -1.34 -22.53 -4.75
N LYS A 260 -2.39 -23.30 -5.07
CA LYS A 260 -2.73 -24.52 -4.33
C LYS A 260 -1.65 -25.60 -4.49
N GLU A 261 -1.18 -25.82 -5.71
CA GLU A 261 -0.12 -26.78 -6.02
C GLU A 261 1.17 -26.46 -5.25
N ILE A 262 1.61 -25.19 -5.29
CA ILE A 262 2.81 -24.75 -4.57
C ILE A 262 2.63 -24.84 -3.06
N PHE A 263 1.47 -24.42 -2.55
CA PHE A 263 1.17 -24.53 -1.13
C PHE A 263 1.25 -25.98 -0.66
N ASP A 264 0.53 -26.88 -1.33
CA ASP A 264 0.45 -28.30 -0.95
C ASP A 264 1.82 -28.97 -0.98
N LYS A 265 2.61 -28.66 -2.02
CA LYS A 265 3.93 -29.25 -2.23
C LYS A 265 4.97 -28.73 -1.24
N ASP A 266 5.07 -27.41 -1.07
CA ASP A 266 6.26 -26.78 -0.47
C ASP A 266 6.02 -26.13 0.91
N TYR A 267 4.75 -25.89 1.28
CA TYR A 267 4.41 -25.07 2.46
C TYR A 267 3.43 -25.72 3.44
N LYS A 268 2.47 -26.53 2.99
CA LYS A 268 1.38 -27.07 3.82
C LYS A 268 1.88 -27.71 5.11
N LYS A 269 2.90 -28.56 5.02
CA LYS A 269 3.53 -29.18 6.19
C LYS A 269 4.05 -28.15 7.20
N LYS A 270 4.73 -27.10 6.73
CA LYS A 270 5.29 -26.04 7.58
C LYS A 270 4.20 -25.21 8.25
N PHE A 271 3.09 -24.94 7.55
CA PHE A 271 1.95 -24.23 8.13
C PHE A 271 1.18 -25.07 9.16
N LEU A 272 1.07 -26.39 8.94
CA LEU A 272 0.52 -27.32 9.93
C LEU A 272 1.38 -27.38 11.19
N GLU A 273 2.71 -27.50 11.04
CA GLU A 273 3.66 -27.50 12.15
C GLU A 273 3.65 -26.17 12.94
N ALA A 274 3.35 -25.06 12.27
CA ALA A 274 3.20 -23.74 12.89
C ALA A 274 1.81 -23.50 13.52
N GLY A 275 0.85 -24.44 13.41
CA GLY A 275 -0.50 -24.31 13.96
C GLY A 275 -1.40 -23.32 13.23
N LEU A 276 -1.08 -22.96 11.98
CA LEU A 276 -1.74 -21.87 11.25
C LEU A 276 -2.98 -22.30 10.46
N LEU A 277 -3.23 -23.60 10.29
CA LEU A 277 -4.33 -24.10 9.45
C LEU A 277 -5.53 -24.66 10.23
N GLU A 278 -5.58 -24.51 11.54
CA GLU A 278 -6.71 -25.01 12.35
C GLU A 278 -8.03 -24.35 11.93
N LYS A 279 -8.01 -23.02 11.78
CA LYS A 279 -9.16 -22.22 11.32
C LYS A 279 -9.59 -22.55 9.89
N THR A 280 -8.73 -23.20 9.11
CA THR A 280 -8.95 -23.53 7.70
C THR A 280 -9.07 -25.03 7.45
N ARG A 281 -9.26 -25.83 8.51
CA ARG A 281 -9.43 -27.29 8.46
C ARG A 281 -8.25 -28.01 7.79
N GLY A 282 -7.04 -27.49 7.99
CA GLY A 282 -5.80 -28.09 7.47
C GLY A 282 -5.51 -27.81 6.00
N GLU A 283 -6.33 -27.01 5.32
CA GLU A 283 -6.19 -26.70 3.89
C GLU A 283 -5.95 -25.21 3.64
N LEU A 284 -5.35 -24.90 2.49
CA LEU A 284 -5.41 -23.56 1.91
C LEU A 284 -6.85 -23.27 1.48
N GLN A 285 -7.38 -22.11 1.86
CA GLN A 285 -8.74 -21.72 1.51
C GLN A 285 -8.75 -20.73 0.35
N HIS A 286 -9.71 -20.94 -0.54
CA HIS A 286 -10.08 -19.99 -1.58
C HIS A 286 -11.26 -19.15 -1.08
N LEU A 287 -11.16 -17.84 -1.23
CA LEU A 287 -12.27 -16.91 -1.00
C LEU A 287 -12.72 -16.30 -2.32
N ILE A 288 -14.04 -16.26 -2.54
CA ILE A 288 -14.59 -15.39 -3.58
C ILE A 288 -14.38 -13.92 -3.17
N SER A 289 -14.04 -13.03 -4.11
CA SER A 289 -13.63 -11.65 -3.77
C SER A 289 -14.67 -10.84 -2.98
N ASP A 290 -15.96 -11.10 -3.22
CA ASP A 290 -17.09 -10.57 -2.45
C ASP A 290 -17.22 -11.15 -1.04
N ALA A 291 -16.78 -12.37 -0.80
CA ALA A 291 -16.65 -12.88 0.57
C ALA A 291 -15.41 -12.30 1.27
N ALA A 292 -14.32 -12.08 0.53
CA ALA A 292 -13.10 -11.50 1.09
C ALA A 292 -13.33 -10.09 1.66
N THR A 293 -14.05 -9.21 0.97
CA THR A 293 -14.46 -7.90 1.52
C THR A 293 -15.22 -8.03 2.85
N MET A 294 -16.18 -8.96 2.93
CA MET A 294 -16.90 -9.20 4.19
C MET A 294 -15.97 -9.70 5.31
N GLN A 295 -15.00 -10.56 4.99
CA GLN A 295 -14.07 -11.07 5.99
C GLN A 295 -13.07 -10.01 6.47
N ILE A 296 -12.63 -9.10 5.60
CA ILE A 296 -11.78 -7.96 5.99
C ILE A 296 -12.46 -7.11 7.07
N VAL A 297 -13.77 -6.87 6.94
CA VAL A 297 -14.55 -6.13 7.96
C VAL A 297 -14.78 -6.95 9.23
N ARG A 298 -14.90 -8.29 9.13
CA ARG A 298 -15.21 -9.17 10.28
C ARG A 298 -13.99 -9.59 11.08
N TRP A 299 -12.86 -9.84 10.43
CA TRP A 299 -11.64 -10.39 11.05
C TRP A 299 -10.75 -9.29 11.62
N LEU A 300 -11.31 -8.47 12.52
CA LEU A 300 -10.60 -7.35 13.16
C LEU A 300 -9.46 -7.80 14.10
N ASP A 301 -9.43 -9.07 14.49
CA ASP A 301 -8.26 -9.62 15.18
C ASP A 301 -7.01 -9.64 14.28
N GLY A 302 -7.15 -9.55 12.95
CA GLY A 302 -6.05 -9.63 12.01
C GLY A 302 -5.46 -11.04 11.91
N GLY A 303 -4.16 -11.15 11.63
CA GLY A 303 -3.46 -12.43 11.63
C GLY A 303 -3.72 -13.28 10.38
N PHE A 304 -4.02 -12.64 9.25
CA PHE A 304 -4.26 -13.30 7.98
C PHE A 304 -3.47 -12.64 6.83
N GLY A 305 -3.19 -13.43 5.80
CA GLY A 305 -2.63 -12.97 4.53
C GLY A 305 -3.60 -13.22 3.40
N MET A 306 -3.73 -12.29 2.46
CA MET A 306 -4.51 -12.48 1.23
C MET A 306 -3.65 -12.26 -0.02
N VAL A 307 -3.87 -13.07 -1.06
CA VAL A 307 -3.26 -12.88 -2.38
C VAL A 307 -4.34 -12.85 -3.46
N SER A 308 -4.26 -11.90 -4.40
CA SER A 308 -5.27 -11.72 -5.44
C SER A 308 -4.71 -11.19 -6.76
N HIS A 309 -5.57 -11.17 -7.78
CA HIS A 309 -5.28 -10.48 -9.04
C HIS A 309 -5.13 -8.97 -8.83
N ASN A 310 -4.56 -8.31 -9.84
CA ASN A 310 -4.22 -6.89 -9.82
C ASN A 310 -5.40 -5.97 -9.43
N TYR A 311 -6.57 -6.12 -10.06
CA TYR A 311 -7.72 -5.25 -9.79
C TYR A 311 -8.39 -5.53 -8.44
N ASP A 312 -8.69 -6.80 -8.14
CA ASP A 312 -9.24 -7.20 -6.83
C ASP A 312 -8.32 -6.73 -5.70
N GLY A 313 -7.00 -6.85 -5.87
CA GLY A 313 -6.03 -6.47 -4.84
C GLY A 313 -5.94 -4.97 -4.63
N ASP A 314 -6.22 -4.15 -5.65
CA ASP A 314 -6.32 -2.71 -5.47
C ASP A 314 -7.50 -2.37 -4.56
N MET A 315 -8.68 -2.90 -4.88
CA MET A 315 -9.91 -2.59 -4.15
C MET A 315 -9.89 -3.12 -2.72
N LEU A 316 -9.44 -4.37 -2.52
CA LEU A 316 -9.40 -5.00 -1.20
C LEU A 316 -8.36 -4.36 -0.28
N THR A 317 -7.24 -3.87 -0.81
CA THR A 317 -6.22 -3.21 0.02
C THR A 317 -6.61 -1.80 0.43
N ASP A 318 -7.39 -1.09 -0.39
CA ASP A 318 -8.00 0.18 0.00
C ASP A 318 -9.05 -0.02 1.11
N GLU A 319 -9.80 -1.13 1.06
CA GLU A 319 -10.70 -1.53 2.15
C GLU A 319 -9.93 -1.86 3.43
N ILE A 320 -8.85 -2.66 3.36
CA ILE A 320 -7.96 -2.94 4.50
C ILE A 320 -7.41 -1.64 5.08
N ALA A 321 -7.00 -0.68 4.24
CA ALA A 321 -6.51 0.62 4.69
C ALA A 321 -7.55 1.38 5.52
N GLN A 322 -8.79 1.41 5.04
CA GLN A 322 -9.89 2.10 5.71
C GLN A 322 -10.29 1.45 7.03
N ILE A 323 -10.31 0.11 7.09
CA ILE A 323 -10.57 -0.62 8.34
C ILE A 323 -9.42 -0.39 9.32
N HIS A 324 -8.17 -0.45 8.86
CA HIS A 324 -7.02 -0.35 9.73
C HIS A 324 -6.85 1.05 10.35
N ARG A 325 -6.90 2.11 9.52
CA ARG A 325 -6.99 3.52 9.98
C ARG A 325 -7.17 4.47 8.80
N SER A 326 -6.19 4.45 7.90
CA SER A 326 -6.10 5.28 6.69
C SER A 326 -5.03 4.68 5.77
N PRO A 327 -4.97 5.10 4.49
CA PRO A 327 -3.90 4.68 3.57
C PRO A 327 -2.47 4.93 4.10
N GLY A 328 -2.27 5.93 4.97
CA GLY A 328 -0.96 6.19 5.60
C GLY A 328 -0.43 5.05 6.47
N PHE A 329 -1.29 4.10 6.86
CA PHE A 329 -0.95 2.94 7.68
C PHE A 329 -0.84 1.64 6.88
N ILE A 330 -0.77 1.72 5.55
CA ILE A 330 -0.53 0.57 4.67
C ILE A 330 0.72 0.83 3.85
N THR A 331 1.65 -0.14 3.87
CA THR A 331 2.83 -0.14 2.99
C THR A 331 2.44 -0.41 1.54
N SER A 332 3.27 -0.06 0.57
CA SER A 332 3.06 -0.46 -0.83
C SER A 332 4.42 -0.70 -1.48
N ASN A 333 4.80 -1.98 -1.58
CA ASN A 333 6.14 -2.35 -2.04
C ASN A 333 6.06 -3.22 -3.29
N LEU A 334 6.49 -2.71 -4.44
CA LEU A 334 6.62 -3.50 -5.66
C LEU A 334 7.83 -4.41 -5.56
N ILE A 335 7.59 -5.70 -5.79
CA ILE A 335 8.60 -6.74 -5.83
C ILE A 335 8.69 -7.24 -7.27
N GLY A 336 9.86 -7.10 -7.87
CA GLY A 336 10.17 -7.55 -9.22
C GLY A 336 11.48 -8.35 -9.26
N LYS A 337 11.86 -8.76 -10.47
CA LYS A 337 13.13 -9.49 -10.71
C LYS A 337 13.88 -8.88 -11.90
N SER A 338 15.17 -8.68 -11.71
CA SER A 338 16.08 -8.36 -12.80
C SER A 338 16.21 -9.55 -13.76
N LYS A 339 16.76 -9.31 -14.96
CA LYS A 339 17.09 -10.38 -15.92
C LYS A 339 18.11 -11.39 -15.36
N SER A 340 18.93 -10.99 -14.39
CA SER A 340 19.90 -11.87 -13.72
C SER A 340 19.29 -12.66 -12.56
N GLY A 341 18.00 -12.47 -12.26
CA GLY A 341 17.30 -13.13 -11.15
C GLY A 341 17.40 -12.40 -9.81
N ASN A 342 18.08 -11.25 -9.74
CA ASN A 342 18.16 -10.46 -8.51
C ASN A 342 16.81 -9.78 -8.24
N MET A 343 16.40 -9.73 -6.98
CA MET A 343 15.20 -9.03 -6.58
C MET A 343 15.36 -7.52 -6.80
N ILE A 344 14.35 -6.91 -7.40
CA ILE A 344 14.19 -5.46 -7.47
C ILE A 344 13.06 -5.10 -6.51
N LYS A 345 13.30 -4.18 -5.57
CA LYS A 345 12.26 -3.69 -4.66
C LYS A 345 12.10 -2.19 -4.80
N GLU A 346 10.89 -1.79 -5.13
CA GLU A 346 10.44 -0.41 -5.00
C GLU A 346 9.51 -0.29 -3.80
N PHE A 347 9.64 0.83 -3.09
CA PHE A 347 8.89 1.14 -1.90
C PHE A 347 8.20 2.49 -2.07
N GLU A 348 6.88 2.51 -1.93
CA GLU A 348 6.04 3.70 -1.95
C GLU A 348 5.03 3.68 -0.79
N ALA A 349 4.49 4.85 -0.46
CA ALA A 349 3.30 4.93 0.40
C ALA A 349 2.05 4.56 -0.42
N SER A 350 1.00 4.04 0.22
CA SER A 350 -0.22 3.66 -0.49
C SER A 350 -1.14 4.84 -0.85
N HIS A 351 -0.87 6.06 -0.34
CA HIS A 351 -1.65 7.27 -0.61
C HIS A 351 -1.13 8.08 -1.81
N GLY A 352 -1.98 8.99 -2.31
CA GLY A 352 -1.61 9.98 -3.32
C GLY A 352 -0.79 11.16 -2.79
N THR A 353 -0.71 12.24 -3.57
CA THR A 353 0.09 13.45 -3.28
C THR A 353 -0.54 14.43 -2.29
N VAL A 354 -1.77 14.16 -1.84
CA VAL A 354 -2.53 14.93 -0.83
C VAL A 354 -2.74 16.39 -1.25
N ALA A 355 -3.37 16.56 -2.43
CA ALA A 355 -3.59 17.84 -3.09
C ALA A 355 -4.44 18.83 -2.28
N ASP A 356 -5.37 18.35 -1.45
CA ASP A 356 -6.18 19.16 -0.56
C ASP A 356 -5.33 19.87 0.51
N MET A 357 -4.45 19.13 1.20
CA MET A 357 -3.49 19.71 2.14
C MET A 357 -2.46 20.58 1.43
N TRP A 358 -2.07 20.22 0.20
CA TRP A 358 -1.19 21.08 -0.60
C TRP A 358 -1.81 22.44 -0.88
N ASN A 359 -3.09 22.49 -1.24
CA ASN A 359 -3.81 23.74 -1.44
C ASN A 359 -3.95 24.54 -0.15
N ALA A 360 -4.16 23.88 1.00
CA ALA A 360 -4.16 24.54 2.32
C ALA A 360 -2.79 25.15 2.65
N HIS A 361 -1.71 24.38 2.43
CA HIS A 361 -0.34 24.86 2.58
C HIS A 361 -0.05 26.09 1.70
N LEU A 362 -0.49 26.08 0.44
CA LEU A 362 -0.35 27.22 -0.47
C LEU A 362 -1.12 28.47 0.00
N ARG A 363 -2.20 28.31 0.77
CA ARG A 363 -2.93 29.41 1.42
C ARG A 363 -2.31 29.85 2.75
N GLY A 364 -1.27 29.18 3.23
CA GLY A 364 -0.64 29.45 4.53
C GLY A 364 -1.44 28.91 5.73
N GLU A 365 -2.36 27.98 5.48
CA GLU A 365 -3.09 27.27 6.53
C GLU A 365 -2.22 26.14 7.10
N GLU A 366 -2.47 25.78 8.36
CA GLU A 366 -1.78 24.64 8.98
C GLU A 366 -2.21 23.31 8.33
N THR A 367 -1.25 22.41 8.17
CA THR A 367 -1.49 21.03 7.71
C THR A 367 -1.01 20.04 8.75
N SER A 368 -1.54 18.83 8.74
CA SER A 368 -1.09 17.73 9.60
C SER A 368 -1.07 16.43 8.80
N PHE A 369 -0.15 16.38 7.84
CA PHE A 369 0.06 15.22 6.99
C PHE A 369 0.89 14.17 7.74
N ASN A 370 0.39 12.93 7.81
CA ASN A 370 1.05 11.80 8.45
C ASN A 370 2.09 11.16 7.50
N PRO A 371 3.40 11.25 7.78
CA PRO A 371 4.43 10.72 6.89
C PRO A 371 4.80 9.25 7.15
N LEU A 372 4.09 8.53 8.03
CA LEU A 372 4.45 7.17 8.45
C LEU A 372 4.68 6.22 7.27
N GLY A 373 3.73 6.15 6.33
CA GLY A 373 3.85 5.30 5.14
C GLY A 373 5.07 5.65 4.27
N MET A 374 5.35 6.94 4.06
CA MET A 374 6.53 7.35 3.27
C MET A 374 7.85 7.10 4.00
N LEU A 375 7.87 7.25 5.33
CA LEU A 375 9.05 6.94 6.14
C LEU A 375 9.33 5.43 6.17
N GLU A 376 8.31 4.58 6.30
CA GLU A 376 8.46 3.13 6.18
C GLU A 376 8.97 2.74 4.79
N ALA A 377 8.44 3.35 3.72
CA ALA A 377 8.92 3.12 2.37
C ALA A 377 10.39 3.53 2.20
N LEU A 378 10.79 4.72 2.70
CA LEU A 378 12.17 5.18 2.65
C LEU A 378 13.11 4.25 3.42
N MET A 379 12.74 3.88 4.65
CA MET A 379 13.52 2.94 5.47
C MET A 379 13.65 1.57 4.80
N GLY A 380 12.59 1.10 4.15
CA GLY A 380 12.60 -0.13 3.34
C GLY A 380 13.61 -0.08 2.20
N ALA A 381 13.61 1.00 1.41
CA ALA A 381 14.57 1.19 0.32
C ALA A 381 16.02 1.29 0.83
N MET A 382 16.25 2.00 1.94
CA MET A 382 17.58 2.11 2.57
C MET A 382 18.09 0.75 3.06
N ASN A 383 17.26 -0.02 3.76
CA ASN A 383 17.63 -1.34 4.25
C ASN A 383 17.83 -2.34 3.11
N HIS A 384 17.01 -2.29 2.06
CA HIS A 384 17.20 -3.17 0.90
C HIS A 384 18.50 -2.86 0.16
N ALA A 385 18.81 -1.59 -0.07
CA ALA A 385 20.06 -1.19 -0.71
C ALA A 385 21.29 -1.61 0.11
N ALA A 386 21.19 -1.56 1.44
CA ALA A 386 22.23 -2.05 2.34
C ALA A 386 22.33 -3.58 2.34
N ALA A 387 21.21 -4.30 2.25
CA ALA A 387 21.18 -5.75 2.14
C ALA A 387 21.83 -6.27 0.85
N LEU A 388 21.70 -5.53 -0.26
CA LEU A 388 22.37 -5.84 -1.53
C LEU A 388 23.91 -5.74 -1.42
N GLN A 389 24.45 -4.96 -0.47
CA GLN A 389 25.89 -4.87 -0.19
C GLN A 389 26.34 -5.84 0.91
N GLY A 390 25.49 -6.10 1.90
CA GLY A 390 25.77 -6.98 3.03
C GLY A 390 26.75 -6.39 4.05
N GLY A 391 27.15 -7.22 5.02
CA GLY A 391 28.17 -6.89 6.02
C GLY A 391 27.81 -5.70 6.93
N GLU A 392 28.81 -4.87 7.23
CA GLU A 392 28.67 -3.74 8.16
C GLU A 392 27.68 -2.68 7.67
N THR A 393 27.59 -2.48 6.34
CA THR A 393 26.64 -1.54 5.74
C THR A 393 25.20 -1.85 6.13
N LEU A 394 24.81 -3.13 6.10
CA LEU A 394 23.48 -3.56 6.51
C LEU A 394 23.23 -3.29 7.99
N LYS A 395 24.20 -3.60 8.85
CA LYS A 395 24.09 -3.42 10.30
C LYS A 395 23.89 -1.95 10.68
N VAL A 396 24.75 -1.08 10.17
CA VAL A 396 24.70 0.37 10.46
C VAL A 396 23.42 1.00 9.91
N MET A 397 23.02 0.64 8.68
CA MET A 397 21.79 1.17 8.09
C MET A 397 20.53 0.69 8.84
N THR A 398 20.49 -0.59 9.23
CA THR A 398 19.38 -1.14 10.01
C THR A 398 19.26 -0.51 11.39
N HIS A 399 20.39 -0.21 12.05
CA HIS A 399 20.39 0.50 13.33
C HIS A 399 19.79 1.91 13.18
N TYR A 400 20.22 2.65 12.16
CA TYR A 400 19.68 3.99 11.87
C TYR A 400 18.17 3.96 11.57
N THR A 401 17.73 3.08 10.67
CA THR A 401 16.31 2.99 10.30
C THR A 401 15.45 2.49 11.48
N SER A 402 15.97 1.58 12.31
CA SER A 402 15.27 1.16 13.54
C SER A 402 15.12 2.30 14.54
N SER A 403 16.16 3.13 14.70
CA SER A 403 16.12 4.33 15.54
C SER A 403 15.11 5.37 15.03
N LEU A 404 15.05 5.57 13.71
CA LEU A 404 14.06 6.45 13.08
C LEU A 404 12.63 5.93 13.27
N ARG A 405 12.40 4.63 13.06
CA ARG A 405 11.10 3.99 13.34
C ARG A 405 10.67 4.19 14.79
N ASN A 406 11.55 3.93 15.74
CA ASN A 406 11.25 4.10 17.17
C ASN A 406 10.99 5.58 17.52
N ALA A 407 11.71 6.53 16.90
CA ALA A 407 11.44 7.96 17.07
C ALA A 407 10.04 8.35 16.58
N ILE A 408 9.60 7.81 15.44
CA ILE A 408 8.24 8.00 14.91
C ILE A 408 7.21 7.39 15.86
N HIS A 409 7.37 6.11 16.20
CA HIS A 409 6.46 5.37 17.08
C HIS A 409 6.30 6.05 18.44
N ASN A 410 7.41 6.38 19.09
CA ASN A 410 7.36 7.07 20.38
C ASN A 410 6.70 8.44 20.26
N THR A 411 6.90 9.18 19.16
CA THR A 411 6.19 10.46 18.94
C THR A 411 4.68 10.29 18.94
N PHE A 412 4.16 9.27 18.24
CA PHE A 412 2.73 8.94 18.31
C PHE A 412 2.30 8.52 19.72
N ARG A 413 3.08 7.68 20.40
CA ARG A 413 2.72 7.14 21.73
C ARG A 413 2.68 8.19 22.83
N TYR A 414 3.50 9.23 22.71
CA TYR A 414 3.44 10.40 23.58
C TYR A 414 2.25 11.34 23.28
N GLY A 415 1.39 10.99 22.31
CA GLY A 415 0.28 11.84 21.85
C GLY A 415 0.76 13.11 21.14
N GLU A 416 1.98 13.08 20.63
CA GLU A 416 2.59 14.14 19.81
C GLU A 416 2.60 13.73 18.33
N GLY A 417 1.70 12.83 17.93
CA GLY A 417 1.51 12.43 16.55
C GLY A 417 0.83 13.49 15.71
N THR A 418 0.64 13.19 14.43
CA THR A 418 -0.23 13.97 13.55
C THR A 418 -1.70 13.82 13.94
N ARG A 419 -2.53 14.77 13.50
CA ARG A 419 -3.92 14.93 13.95
C ARG A 419 -4.84 13.78 13.54
N ASP A 420 -4.48 13.03 12.50
CA ASP A 420 -5.19 11.83 12.08
C ASP A 420 -5.11 10.70 13.13
N LEU A 421 -4.07 10.66 13.97
CA LEU A 421 -3.95 9.67 15.05
C LEU A 421 -4.06 10.29 16.46
N SER A 422 -3.57 11.51 16.67
CA SER A 422 -3.60 12.18 17.98
C SER A 422 -4.79 13.12 18.18
N GLY A 423 -5.66 13.25 17.17
CA GLY A 423 -6.83 14.14 17.17
C GLY A 423 -6.45 15.64 17.11
N PRO A 424 -7.37 16.56 17.46
CA PRO A 424 -7.17 18.01 17.31
C PRO A 424 -5.90 18.57 17.96
N THR A 425 -5.45 17.99 19.08
CA THR A 425 -4.21 18.39 19.76
C THR A 425 -2.93 17.85 19.12
N GLY A 426 -3.04 17.04 18.06
CA GLY A 426 -1.92 16.54 17.28
C GLY A 426 -1.11 17.64 16.59
N LEU A 427 0.14 17.33 16.30
CA LEU A 427 1.12 18.25 15.72
C LEU A 427 0.83 18.54 14.24
N THR A 428 1.24 19.72 13.78
CA THR A 428 1.30 20.03 12.35
C THR A 428 2.39 19.19 11.66
N THR A 429 2.37 19.16 10.33
CA THR A 429 3.36 18.43 9.52
C THR A 429 4.80 18.79 9.92
N GLU A 430 5.11 20.08 10.02
CA GLU A 430 6.45 20.59 10.34
C GLU A 430 6.83 20.29 11.79
N ALA A 431 5.89 20.47 12.72
CA ALA A 431 6.12 20.22 14.14
C ALA A 431 6.36 18.74 14.43
N PHE A 432 5.63 17.85 13.76
CA PHE A 432 5.82 16.40 13.85
C PHE A 432 7.20 16.00 13.35
N VAL A 433 7.59 16.41 12.14
CA VAL A 433 8.92 16.10 11.58
C VAL A 433 10.04 16.62 12.48
N SER A 434 9.93 17.86 12.98
CA SER A 434 10.94 18.43 13.89
C SER A 434 11.03 17.66 15.21
N LYS A 435 9.89 17.19 15.74
CA LYS A 435 9.86 16.41 16.97
C LYS A 435 10.50 15.03 16.77
N VAL A 436 10.22 14.37 15.65
CA VAL A 436 10.87 13.10 15.28
C VAL A 436 12.37 13.30 15.14
N ALA A 437 12.83 14.33 14.43
CA ALA A 437 14.25 14.64 14.26
C ALA A 437 14.98 14.84 15.61
N LYS A 438 14.37 15.58 16.55
CA LYS A 438 14.91 15.76 17.90
C LYS A 438 15.00 14.46 18.69
N ARG A 439 14.02 13.55 18.54
CA ARG A 439 14.06 12.23 19.19
C ARG A 439 15.15 11.35 18.58
N LEU A 440 15.20 11.28 17.24
CA LEU A 440 16.20 10.51 16.51
C LEU A 440 17.61 10.92 16.89
N ALA A 441 17.90 12.23 16.89
CA ALA A 441 19.21 12.75 17.29
C ALA A 441 19.64 12.23 18.67
N ARG A 442 18.74 12.29 19.65
CA ARG A 442 19.02 11.79 21.02
C ARG A 442 19.24 10.28 21.08
N TYR A 443 18.54 9.50 20.26
CA TYR A 443 18.70 8.04 20.23
C TYR A 443 20.04 7.64 19.62
N LEU A 444 20.40 8.26 18.51
CA LEU A 444 21.71 8.06 17.88
C LEU A 444 22.86 8.58 18.75
N GLU A 445 22.62 9.62 19.56
CA GLU A 445 23.62 10.12 20.52
C GLU A 445 23.92 9.14 21.66
N ARG A 446 22.92 8.35 22.07
CA ARG A 446 23.00 7.37 23.14
C ARG A 446 23.34 5.97 22.68
N ASP A 447 23.28 5.72 21.37
CA ASP A 447 23.44 4.40 20.76
C ASP A 447 22.42 3.36 21.29
N ASP A 448 21.20 3.80 21.63
CA ASP A 448 20.20 2.98 22.34
C ASP A 448 18.92 2.67 21.53
N CYS A 449 18.90 2.96 20.21
CA CYS A 449 17.75 2.82 19.31
C CYS A 449 16.44 3.47 19.80
N GLY A 450 16.45 4.19 20.93
CA GLY A 450 15.26 4.65 21.64
C GLY A 450 14.32 3.52 22.06
N GLU A 451 14.40 3.09 23.32
CA GLU A 451 13.41 2.15 23.87
C GLU A 451 11.98 2.65 23.65
N LEU A 452 11.09 1.73 23.32
CA LEU A 452 9.67 2.00 23.19
C LEU A 452 9.14 2.46 24.55
N ALA A 453 8.67 3.71 24.64
CA ALA A 453 8.11 4.33 25.85
C ALA A 453 7.09 3.44 26.59
N TYR A 454 6.97 3.52 27.92
CA TYR A 454 5.88 2.84 28.64
C TYR A 454 4.71 3.82 28.82
N GLY A 455 3.55 3.50 28.24
CA GLY A 455 2.35 4.34 28.28
C GLY A 455 1.99 4.95 26.91
N VAL A 456 0.68 5.00 26.62
CA VAL A 456 0.12 5.53 25.37
C VAL A 456 -0.90 6.58 25.76
N LYS A 457 -0.74 7.81 25.27
CA LYS A 457 -1.78 8.83 25.43
C LYS A 457 -2.92 8.49 24.47
N ALA A 458 -4.15 8.41 24.98
CA ALA A 458 -5.32 8.11 24.17
C ALA A 458 -5.48 9.13 23.04
N ALA A 459 -5.78 8.63 21.84
CA ALA A 459 -6.17 9.46 20.71
C ALA A 459 -7.47 10.22 21.02
N GLU A 460 -7.53 11.50 20.70
CA GLU A 460 -8.81 12.21 20.72
C GLU A 460 -9.70 11.74 19.55
N PRO A 461 -11.02 11.64 19.73
CA PRO A 461 -11.93 11.17 18.68
C PRO A 461 -11.89 12.05 17.43
N LEU A 462 -12.12 11.45 16.26
CA LEU A 462 -12.29 12.19 15.01
C LEU A 462 -13.56 13.06 15.09
N PRO A 463 -13.57 14.27 14.46
CA PRO A 463 -14.77 15.08 14.36
C PRO A 463 -15.76 14.41 13.39
N VAL A 464 -16.75 13.71 13.94
CA VAL A 464 -17.82 13.05 13.18
C VAL A 464 -19.07 13.94 13.14
N ASP A 465 -19.90 13.77 12.10
CA ASP A 465 -21.24 14.36 12.06
C ASP A 465 -22.13 13.63 13.07
N VAL A 466 -22.21 14.21 14.27
CA VAL A 466 -22.92 13.63 15.40
C VAL A 466 -24.41 13.48 15.13
N ASP A 467 -25.02 14.42 14.38
CA ASP A 467 -26.44 14.37 14.05
C ASP A 467 -26.75 13.18 13.13
N ALA A 468 -25.89 12.93 12.13
CA ALA A 468 -26.00 11.76 11.28
C ALA A 468 -25.82 10.45 12.07
N VAL A 469 -24.86 10.40 13.00
CA VAL A 469 -24.63 9.24 13.87
C VAL A 469 -25.83 8.99 14.78
N TYR A 470 -26.42 10.03 15.36
CA TYR A 470 -27.62 9.89 16.20
C TYR A 470 -28.83 9.42 15.41
N LYS A 471 -28.96 9.81 14.15
CA LYS A 471 -29.99 9.24 13.28
C LYS A 471 -29.78 7.74 13.06
N MET A 472 -28.54 7.30 12.82
CA MET A 472 -28.23 5.87 12.68
C MET A 472 -28.51 5.10 13.98
N PHE A 473 -28.19 5.70 15.13
CA PHE A 473 -28.50 5.13 16.43
C PHE A 473 -30.01 4.97 16.61
N GLY A 474 -30.80 6.01 16.35
CA GLY A 474 -32.26 5.95 16.46
C GLY A 474 -32.95 5.02 15.44
N ASP A 475 -32.27 4.69 14.33
CA ASP A 475 -32.73 3.66 13.39
C ASP A 475 -32.43 2.21 13.84
N ALA A 476 -31.57 2.06 14.86
CA ALA A 476 -31.17 0.79 15.47
C ALA A 476 -31.84 0.55 16.81
N ASP A 477 -32.02 1.61 17.60
CA ASP A 477 -32.77 1.67 18.86
C ASP A 477 -34.28 1.72 18.54
N THR A 478 -34.87 0.54 18.46
CA THR A 478 -36.24 0.35 17.98
C THR A 478 -37.29 0.71 19.02
N ASP A 479 -36.97 0.56 20.30
CA ASP A 479 -37.87 0.92 21.41
C ASP A 479 -37.69 2.38 21.89
N ARG A 480 -36.63 3.05 21.42
CA ARG A 480 -36.28 4.46 21.66
C ARG A 480 -35.99 4.76 23.12
N ASP A 481 -35.47 3.78 23.86
CA ASP A 481 -35.11 3.94 25.26
C ASP A 481 -33.73 4.63 25.44
N GLY A 482 -33.01 4.85 24.35
CA GLY A 482 -31.68 5.47 24.33
C GLY A 482 -30.53 4.48 24.58
N MET A 483 -30.80 3.18 24.58
CA MET A 483 -29.84 2.09 24.69
C MET A 483 -29.94 1.17 23.46
N LEU A 484 -28.96 0.28 23.28
CA LEU A 484 -29.07 -0.82 22.33
C LEU A 484 -28.92 -2.11 23.11
N ASP A 485 -29.95 -2.94 23.13
CA ASP A 485 -29.84 -4.26 23.71
C ASP A 485 -29.13 -5.24 22.75
N LYS A 486 -28.99 -6.51 23.16
CA LYS A 486 -28.31 -7.52 22.35
C LYS A 486 -29.09 -7.83 21.07
N ASP A 487 -30.40 -7.83 21.13
CA ASP A 487 -31.26 -8.22 20.01
C ASP A 487 -31.29 -7.10 18.96
N GLU A 488 -31.35 -5.84 19.40
CA GLU A 488 -31.22 -4.66 18.55
C GLU A 488 -29.84 -4.55 17.92
N PHE A 489 -28.77 -4.84 18.67
CA PHE A 489 -27.43 -4.88 18.12
C PHE A 489 -27.27 -6.00 17.07
N ILE A 490 -27.83 -7.20 17.33
CA ILE A 490 -27.87 -8.29 16.35
C ILE A 490 -28.67 -7.87 15.12
N ALA A 491 -29.85 -7.26 15.31
CA ALA A 491 -30.69 -6.78 14.23
C ALA A 491 -29.99 -5.72 13.39
N LEU A 492 -29.22 -4.81 14.00
CA LEU A 492 -28.39 -3.84 13.32
C LEU A 492 -27.31 -4.53 12.48
N LEU A 493 -26.56 -5.48 13.05
CA LEU A 493 -25.53 -6.21 12.29
C LEU A 493 -26.11 -7.04 11.14
N VAL A 494 -27.32 -7.60 11.32
CA VAL A 494 -28.05 -8.31 10.27
C VAL A 494 -28.53 -7.35 9.18
N LYS A 495 -29.10 -6.20 9.56
CA LYS A 495 -29.54 -5.13 8.64
C LYS A 495 -28.38 -4.59 7.81
N LEU A 496 -27.20 -4.45 8.41
CA LEU A 496 -25.96 -4.04 7.73
C LEU A 496 -25.31 -5.18 6.92
N GLY A 497 -25.79 -6.42 7.03
CA GLY A 497 -25.25 -7.57 6.29
C GLY A 497 -23.91 -8.10 6.80
N ILE A 498 -23.46 -7.63 7.97
CA ILE A 498 -22.12 -7.93 8.53
C ILE A 498 -22.15 -8.93 9.69
N ALA A 499 -23.32 -9.33 10.18
CA ALA A 499 -23.47 -10.34 11.22
C ALA A 499 -22.70 -11.65 10.86
N PRO A 500 -21.83 -12.17 11.74
CA PRO A 500 -21.18 -13.46 11.54
C PRO A 500 -22.21 -14.58 11.44
N LEU A 501 -22.09 -15.43 10.42
CA LEU A 501 -22.96 -16.59 10.25
C LEU A 501 -22.38 -17.78 11.02
N LYS A 502 -23.24 -18.55 11.71
CA LYS A 502 -22.84 -19.86 12.22
C LYS A 502 -22.42 -20.74 11.06
N GLU A 503 -21.30 -21.45 11.19
CA GLU A 503 -20.88 -22.44 10.19
C GLU A 503 -22.01 -23.46 9.99
N ARG A 504 -22.45 -23.65 8.74
CA ARG A 504 -23.32 -24.79 8.40
C ARG A 504 -22.51 -26.06 8.65
N ARG A 505 -22.90 -26.85 9.65
CA ARG A 505 -22.54 -28.27 9.67
C ARG A 505 -23.19 -28.88 8.43
N GLU A 506 -22.39 -29.40 7.51
CA GLU A 506 -22.91 -30.25 6.44
C GLU A 506 -23.46 -31.51 7.12
N GLU A 507 -24.77 -31.55 7.34
CA GLU A 507 -25.51 -32.77 7.62
C GLU A 507 -25.59 -33.58 6.32
N THR A 508 -24.48 -34.19 5.93
CA THR A 508 -24.45 -35.20 4.88
C THR A 508 -23.76 -36.43 5.43
N GLU A 509 -24.54 -37.34 6.03
CA GLU A 509 -24.32 -38.79 5.93
C GLU A 509 -25.47 -39.65 6.53
N ASP A 510 -26.37 -39.12 7.37
CA ASP A 510 -27.39 -39.98 8.03
C ASP A 510 -28.76 -40.13 7.34
N LYS A 511 -29.02 -39.46 6.20
CA LYS A 511 -30.32 -39.60 5.50
C LYS A 511 -30.38 -40.67 4.40
N ALA A 512 -29.26 -41.34 4.09
CA ALA A 512 -29.24 -42.41 3.08
C ALA A 512 -29.49 -43.82 3.67
N ALA A 513 -29.62 -43.95 5.00
CA ALA A 513 -29.82 -45.24 5.67
C ALA A 513 -31.28 -45.55 6.04
N GLU A 514 -32.21 -44.59 5.90
CA GLU A 514 -33.61 -44.75 6.33
C GLU A 514 -34.60 -45.14 5.21
N GLU A 515 -34.17 -45.16 3.93
CA GLU A 515 -35.04 -45.50 2.78
C GLU A 515 -34.85 -46.92 2.21
N ALA A 516 -34.17 -47.81 2.93
CA ALA A 516 -34.03 -49.21 2.53
C ALA A 516 -34.84 -50.15 3.45
N GLN A 517 -36.17 -50.04 3.44
CA GLN A 517 -37.05 -51.13 3.89
C GLN A 517 -37.51 -51.96 2.68
N PRO A 518 -37.41 -53.31 2.72
CA PRO A 518 -37.80 -54.15 1.61
C PRO A 518 -39.33 -54.26 1.51
N ALA A 519 -39.84 -54.12 0.29
CA ALA A 519 -41.26 -54.29 -0.03
C ALA A 519 -41.72 -55.75 0.23
N ASP A 520 -42.82 -55.87 0.96
CA ASP A 520 -43.56 -57.10 1.28
C ASP A 520 -44.29 -57.66 0.03
N PRO A 521 -44.12 -58.95 -0.33
CA PRO A 521 -44.77 -59.52 -1.51
C PRO A 521 -46.03 -60.32 -1.17
N ALA A 522 -47.20 -59.65 -1.08
CA ALA A 522 -48.55 -60.22 -1.25
C ALA A 522 -49.61 -59.10 -1.11
N ALA A 523 -50.21 -58.60 -2.21
CA ALA A 523 -51.51 -59.02 -2.79
C ALA A 523 -52.75 -58.54 -1.99
N PRO A 524 -53.89 -58.19 -2.63
CA PRO A 524 -54.37 -58.61 -3.96
C PRO A 524 -54.47 -57.51 -5.03
#